data_AF-A0A7V5UEG3-F1
#
_entry.id   AF-A0A7V5UEG3-F1
#
_cell.length_a   1.000
_cell.length_b   1.000
_cell.length_c   1.000
_cell.angle_alpha   90.00
_cell.angle_beta   90.00
_cell.angle_gamma   90.00
#
_symmetry.space_group_name_H-M   'P 1'
#
loop_
_entity.id
_entity.type
_entity.pdbx_description
1 polymer ?
#
loop_
_entity_poly.entity_id
_entity_poly.type
_entity_poly.pdbx_seq_one_letter_code
_entity_poly.pdbx_strand_id
1 'polypeptide(L)'
;MKSFSKTVACALGVALLLLPLGQSARAQLLDRYQQLLQQGTQFEQQGNFDRAKSVFMEASKLRPDDPAAYFALAKLNIAQKKWNRAKHWLQEILKRDDNNLEAHYLLGICERESVTFADPINRRLGWRNAKKHFEKILQKDSTFKQVLFEYALLKEDQNEYEDAIDLCYRQLRLKPDLFNVKYQLLQLYDRFLRNGGKSTFTFGSSGPDQYQIQWLKSRGTDYDIYFLGEKYRRMGKFNQADSIFDRLLNKPLPFSTIPVLLSKVRLYYQTDRPELAEQTYWQAVDGLSSFNEIRFIFDDAVYIMSDQDLQTRFHSLADIKKFYHRFWTRKNPISSAGNNLRLAEHYRRLIEAEKDYVFDGLRVAANDPDQLHLIHLPLAFRRNTKFNDKGLVYIRYGQPDEIARTTEQDVESNESWLYKATPYNPQVIFHFEIAKHAPPNDWRLVPVPTDFRMMESRLGWDRDLDRYLMSGDELERNSILHELRNTASVKTSEALAKDRSTWLNEFRVIPLHINVARFFDNRFRNDVQIYLSLPKKTIDQNLKNRQQLRLEFGAALFNHNWDPVDERKRQVVFTAQDTLKLNG
;
A
#
# COMPACT_ATOMS: atom_id res chain seq x y z
N MET A 1 37.69 65.98 61.14
CA MET A 1 37.04 66.75 60.04
C MET A 1 36.46 65.74 59.05
N LYS A 2 35.16 65.59 58.80
CA LYS A 2 33.93 66.09 59.41
C LYS A 2 32.98 64.88 59.51
N SER A 3 32.43 64.70 60.71
CA SER A 3 31.18 64.01 61.07
C SER A 3 30.02 64.44 60.16
N PHE A 4 28.95 63.67 59.93
CA PHE A 4 27.94 63.16 60.86
C PHE A 4 27.22 61.96 60.19
N SER A 5 27.22 60.75 60.75
CA SER A 5 26.23 60.17 61.69
C SER A 5 24.76 60.29 61.27
N LYS A 6 24.10 59.15 61.05
CA LYS A 6 23.03 58.65 61.95
C LYS A 6 22.74 57.16 61.66
N THR A 7 23.22 56.35 62.60
CA THR A 7 22.73 55.04 63.03
C THR A 7 21.22 55.03 63.30
N VAL A 8 20.54 53.90 63.04
CA VAL A 8 19.69 53.14 64.00
C VAL A 8 19.30 51.78 63.36
N ALA A 9 19.68 50.69 64.07
CA ALA A 9 19.05 49.35 64.23
C ALA A 9 18.64 48.51 63.00
N CYS A 10 18.67 47.17 62.96
CA CYS A 10 18.99 46.06 63.87
C CYS A 10 19.17 44.83 62.96
N ALA A 11 20.22 44.03 63.13
CA ALA A 11 20.16 42.64 63.61
C ALA A 11 18.96 41.78 63.14
N LEU A 12 19.26 40.70 62.39
CA LEU A 12 18.62 39.37 62.27
C LEU A 12 18.72 38.90 60.79
N GLY A 13 19.43 37.85 60.39
CA GLY A 13 19.75 36.63 61.15
C GLY A 13 18.53 35.71 61.20
N VAL A 14 18.37 34.87 60.16
CA VAL A 14 17.65 33.58 60.13
C VAL A 14 16.30 33.52 60.86
N ALA A 15 15.20 33.51 60.09
CA ALA A 15 14.00 32.77 60.46
C ALA A 15 13.24 32.33 59.20
N LEU A 16 13.08 31.01 59.06
CA LEU A 16 12.01 30.41 58.29
C LEU A 16 10.68 31.15 58.54
N LEU A 17 10.08 31.69 57.49
CA LEU A 17 8.63 31.82 57.43
C LEU A 17 8.15 30.92 56.30
N LEU A 18 7.96 29.66 56.67
CA LEU A 18 6.95 28.77 56.09
C LEU A 18 5.59 29.45 56.24
N LEU A 19 5.26 30.37 55.35
CA LEU A 19 3.86 30.66 55.07
C LEU A 19 3.32 29.45 54.31
N PRO A 20 2.22 28.82 54.74
CA PRO A 20 1.55 27.88 53.88
C PRO A 20 1.09 28.72 52.70
N LEU A 21 1.69 28.53 51.51
CA LEU A 21 1.01 28.88 50.28
C LEU A 21 -0.38 28.26 50.41
N GLY A 22 -1.37 29.11 50.67
CA GLY A 22 -2.69 28.68 51.10
C GLY A 22 -3.18 27.62 50.13
N GLN A 23 -3.82 26.58 50.65
CA GLN A 23 -4.32 25.46 49.84
C GLN A 23 -5.07 25.96 48.57
N SER A 24 -5.68 27.15 48.63
CA SER A 24 -6.28 27.89 47.52
C SER A 24 -5.33 28.25 46.37
N ALA A 25 -4.14 28.80 46.63
CA ALA A 25 -3.18 29.17 45.57
C ALA A 25 -2.55 27.93 44.90
N ARG A 26 -2.29 26.89 45.70
CA ARG A 26 -1.80 25.59 45.20
C ARG A 26 -2.88 24.89 44.35
N ALA A 27 -4.14 24.94 44.77
CA ALA A 27 -5.27 24.44 44.00
C ALA A 27 -5.46 25.22 42.69
N GLN A 28 -5.39 26.55 42.71
CA GLN A 28 -5.47 27.38 41.49
C GLN A 28 -4.36 27.08 40.48
N LEU A 29 -3.12 26.86 40.95
CA LEU A 29 -2.01 26.46 40.07
C LEU A 29 -2.21 25.06 39.49
N LEU A 30 -2.77 24.13 40.28
CA LEU A 30 -3.12 22.79 39.80
C LEU A 30 -4.24 22.83 38.75
N ASP A 31 -5.29 23.62 38.99
CA ASP A 31 -6.40 23.80 38.07
C ASP A 31 -5.92 24.44 36.76
N ARG A 32 -5.10 25.50 36.85
CA ARG A 32 -4.49 26.13 35.67
C ARG A 32 -3.61 25.15 34.90
N TYR A 33 -2.82 24.34 35.60
CA TYR A 33 -1.99 23.32 34.98
C TYR A 33 -2.83 22.28 34.21
N GLN A 34 -3.90 21.76 34.83
CA GLN A 34 -4.81 20.81 34.19
C GLN A 34 -5.54 21.43 33.00
N GLN A 35 -6.00 22.68 33.14
CA GLN A 35 -6.62 23.43 32.04
C GLN A 35 -5.66 23.61 30.86
N LEU A 36 -4.40 23.94 31.11
CA LEU A 36 -3.40 24.05 30.04
C LEU A 36 -3.17 22.68 29.36
N LEU A 37 -3.05 21.58 30.11
CA LEU A 37 -2.93 20.25 29.49
C LEU A 37 -4.16 19.91 28.62
N GLN A 38 -5.37 20.22 29.08
CA GLN A 38 -6.60 19.98 28.33
C GLN A 38 -6.67 20.85 27.06
N GLN A 39 -6.37 22.15 27.17
CA GLN A 39 -6.33 23.09 26.05
C GLN A 39 -5.29 22.67 25.00
N GLY A 40 -4.10 22.26 25.44
CA GLY A 40 -3.06 21.76 24.54
C GLY A 40 -3.52 20.52 23.78
N THR A 41 -4.17 19.58 24.48
CA THR A 41 -4.75 18.36 23.87
C THR A 41 -5.83 18.71 22.86
N GLN A 42 -6.68 19.69 23.15
CA GLN A 42 -7.72 20.16 22.22
C GLN A 42 -7.10 20.78 20.96
N PHE A 43 -6.07 21.61 21.09
CA PHE A 43 -5.35 22.17 19.94
C PHE A 43 -4.66 21.07 19.11
N GLU A 44 -4.09 20.05 19.75
CA GLU A 44 -3.52 18.90 19.07
C GLU A 44 -4.57 18.14 18.25
N GLN A 45 -5.74 17.87 18.83
CA GLN A 45 -6.86 17.21 18.13
C GLN A 45 -7.38 18.03 16.94
N GLN A 46 -7.27 19.36 17.01
CA GLN A 46 -7.60 20.28 15.91
C GLN A 46 -6.47 20.39 14.87
N GLY A 47 -5.34 19.72 15.06
CA GLY A 47 -4.15 19.82 14.20
C GLY A 47 -3.36 21.13 14.37
N ASN A 48 -3.71 21.96 15.35
CA ASN A 48 -3.03 23.23 15.64
C ASN A 48 -1.82 22.99 16.56
N PHE A 49 -0.80 22.37 15.99
CA PHE A 49 0.35 21.89 16.75
C PHE A 49 1.19 23.01 17.38
N ASP A 50 1.26 24.20 16.78
CA ASP A 50 2.05 25.31 17.33
C ASP A 50 1.41 25.91 18.58
N ARG A 51 0.07 26.04 18.59
CA ARG A 51 -0.66 26.43 19.80
C ARG A 51 -0.58 25.34 20.87
N ALA A 52 -0.78 24.08 20.49
CA ALA A 52 -0.63 22.95 21.41
C ALA A 52 0.75 22.96 22.10
N LYS A 53 1.82 23.14 21.32
CA LYS A 53 3.18 23.25 21.84
C LYS A 53 3.34 24.40 22.83
N SER A 54 2.82 25.58 22.48
CA SER A 54 2.95 26.78 23.32
C SER A 54 2.27 26.58 24.68
N VAL A 55 1.07 26.01 24.67
CA VAL A 55 0.29 25.70 25.87
C VAL A 55 0.97 24.63 26.73
N PHE A 56 1.48 23.55 26.12
CA PHE A 56 2.22 22.52 26.87
C PHE A 56 3.55 23.05 27.44
N MET A 57 4.22 23.97 26.76
CA MET A 57 5.41 24.65 27.31
C MET A 57 5.04 25.50 28.52
N GLU A 58 3.91 26.21 28.51
CA GLU A 58 3.43 26.93 29.70
C GLU A 58 3.13 25.97 30.86
N ALA A 59 2.45 24.85 30.59
CA ALA A 59 2.18 23.82 31.59
C ALA A 59 3.49 23.28 32.22
N SER A 60 4.52 23.04 31.40
CA SER A 60 5.83 22.56 31.89
C SER A 60 6.55 23.58 32.79
N LYS A 61 6.29 24.88 32.63
CA LYS A 61 6.84 25.92 33.51
C LYS A 61 6.10 25.99 34.85
N LEU A 62 4.79 25.74 34.87
CA LEU A 62 4.00 25.75 36.11
C LEU A 62 4.33 24.57 37.02
N ARG A 63 4.62 23.39 36.43
CA ARG A 63 5.02 22.20 37.18
C ARG A 63 6.22 21.51 36.51
N PRO A 64 7.46 21.99 36.76
CA PRO A 64 8.68 21.43 36.17
C PRO A 64 9.02 19.99 36.63
N ASP A 65 8.38 19.53 37.70
CA ASP A 65 8.58 18.19 38.27
C ASP A 65 7.52 17.18 37.81
N ASP A 66 6.43 17.64 37.20
CA ASP A 66 5.34 16.78 36.73
C ASP A 66 5.64 16.30 35.29
N PRO A 67 5.78 14.97 35.05
CA PRO A 67 6.12 14.45 33.73
C PRO A 67 5.00 14.63 32.68
N ALA A 68 3.76 14.93 33.07
CA ALA A 68 2.63 14.94 32.13
C ALA A 68 2.79 16.00 31.01
N ALA A 69 3.30 17.20 31.33
CA ALA A 69 3.56 18.23 30.32
C ALA A 69 4.70 17.82 29.36
N TYR A 70 5.74 17.18 29.88
CA TYR A 70 6.84 16.64 29.06
C TYR A 70 6.37 15.50 28.16
N PHE A 71 5.49 14.63 28.64
CA PHE A 71 4.86 13.58 27.82
C PHE A 71 4.01 14.18 26.71
N ALA A 72 3.23 15.20 27.00
CA ALA A 72 2.42 15.89 26.00
C ALA A 72 3.30 16.51 24.90
N LEU A 73 4.38 17.19 25.28
CA LEU A 73 5.38 17.72 24.34
C LEU A 73 6.05 16.60 23.52
N ALA A 74 6.40 15.48 24.14
CA ALA A 74 7.00 14.35 23.44
C ALA A 74 6.03 13.74 22.42
N LYS A 75 4.79 13.43 22.83
CA LYS A 75 3.74 12.85 21.97
C LYS A 75 3.39 13.78 20.80
N LEU A 76 3.31 15.09 21.04
CA LEU A 76 3.13 16.09 20.00
C LEU A 76 4.27 16.05 18.97
N ASN A 77 5.53 15.95 19.42
CA ASN A 77 6.67 15.84 18.50
C ASN A 77 6.70 14.49 17.77
N ILE A 78 6.27 13.39 18.40
CA ILE A 78 6.10 12.07 17.77
C ILE A 78 5.05 12.14 16.65
N ALA A 79 3.88 12.74 16.92
CA ALA A 79 2.82 12.93 15.93
C ALA A 79 3.31 13.74 14.71
N GLN A 80 4.22 14.69 14.94
CA GLN A 80 4.88 15.46 13.89
C GLN A 80 6.13 14.79 13.30
N LYS A 81 6.45 13.54 13.68
CA LYS A 81 7.67 12.80 13.29
C LYS A 81 8.98 13.55 13.59
N LYS A 82 8.97 14.47 14.57
CA LYS A 82 10.14 15.22 15.05
C LYS A 82 10.86 14.41 16.13
N TRP A 83 11.40 13.27 15.73
CA TRP A 83 11.95 12.25 16.65
C TRP A 83 12.98 12.80 17.64
N ASN A 84 13.96 13.57 17.17
CA ASN A 84 15.01 14.12 18.04
C ASN A 84 14.46 15.06 19.12
N ARG A 85 13.43 15.85 18.81
CA ARG A 85 12.78 16.73 19.80
C ARG A 85 11.94 15.93 20.80
N ALA A 86 11.28 14.86 20.34
CA ALA A 86 10.59 13.95 21.25
C ALA A 86 11.57 13.28 22.21
N LYS A 87 12.72 12.79 21.71
CA LYS A 87 13.78 12.19 22.54
C LYS A 87 14.25 13.13 23.64
N HIS A 88 14.46 14.42 23.34
CA HIS A 88 14.84 15.41 24.34
C HIS A 88 13.85 15.47 25.52
N TRP A 89 12.56 15.62 25.26
CA TRP A 89 11.55 15.72 26.33
C TRP A 89 11.39 14.42 27.12
N LEU A 90 11.53 13.26 26.49
CA LEU A 90 11.46 11.98 27.18
C LEU A 90 12.70 11.74 28.06
N GLN A 91 13.87 12.23 27.63
CA GLN A 91 15.09 12.21 28.46
C GLN A 91 14.95 13.11 29.69
N GLU A 92 14.26 14.26 29.59
CA GLU A 92 13.94 15.09 30.76
C GLU A 92 13.08 14.35 31.79
N ILE A 93 12.18 13.48 31.34
CA ILE A 93 11.40 12.61 32.23
C ILE A 93 12.31 11.58 32.91
N LEU A 94 13.15 10.89 32.14
CA LEU A 94 14.05 9.86 32.68
C LEU A 94 15.12 10.42 33.63
N LYS A 95 15.49 11.70 33.53
CA LYS A 95 16.37 12.36 34.52
C LYS A 95 15.73 12.43 35.91
N ARG A 96 14.39 12.51 35.98
CA ARG A 96 13.61 12.62 37.23
C ARG A 96 13.15 11.24 37.71
N ASP A 97 12.73 10.39 36.78
CA ASP A 97 12.30 9.01 37.03
C ASP A 97 12.90 8.08 35.98
N ASP A 98 14.07 7.51 36.28
CA ASP A 98 14.78 6.58 35.40
C ASP A 98 14.01 5.26 35.19
N ASN A 99 13.03 4.93 36.02
CA ASN A 99 12.22 3.70 35.87
C ASN A 99 10.90 3.94 35.15
N ASN A 100 10.69 5.13 34.57
CA ASN A 100 9.44 5.46 33.91
C ASN A 100 9.21 4.62 32.64
N LEU A 101 8.32 3.61 32.73
CA LEU A 101 8.05 2.68 31.64
C LEU A 101 7.50 3.36 30.39
N GLU A 102 6.66 4.38 30.55
CA GLU A 102 6.09 5.14 29.43
C GLU A 102 7.17 5.92 28.67
N ALA A 103 8.10 6.56 29.39
CA ALA A 103 9.20 7.28 28.77
C ALA A 103 10.17 6.32 28.06
N HIS A 104 10.49 5.17 28.68
CA HIS A 104 11.25 4.11 28.00
C HIS A 104 10.55 3.62 26.73
N TYR A 105 9.24 3.40 26.77
CA TYR A 105 8.47 2.90 25.63
C TYR A 105 8.52 3.87 24.44
N LEU A 106 8.25 5.15 24.70
CA LEU A 106 8.27 6.18 23.67
C LEU A 106 9.69 6.47 23.17
N LEU A 107 10.72 6.38 24.02
CA LEU A 107 12.11 6.51 23.61
C LEU A 107 12.54 5.36 22.70
N GLY A 108 12.16 4.12 23.02
CA GLY A 108 12.46 2.98 22.17
C GLY A 108 11.92 3.15 20.75
N ILE A 109 10.67 3.60 20.63
CA ILE A 109 10.04 3.94 19.34
C ILE A 109 10.80 5.09 18.66
N CYS A 110 11.06 6.19 19.37
CA CYS A 110 11.76 7.34 18.80
C CYS A 110 13.18 7.00 18.32
N GLU A 111 13.90 6.15 19.05
CA GLU A 111 15.25 5.73 18.66
C GLU A 111 15.22 4.88 17.40
N ARG A 112 14.27 3.94 17.28
CA ARG A 112 14.04 3.14 16.05
C ARG A 112 13.69 4.05 14.87
N GLU A 113 12.64 4.87 15.01
CA GLU A 113 12.11 5.72 13.92
C GLU A 113 13.08 6.85 13.51
N SER A 114 13.91 7.34 14.44
CA SER A 114 14.86 8.42 14.13
C SER A 114 15.98 7.99 13.19
N VAL A 115 16.24 6.68 13.08
CA VAL A 115 17.36 6.15 12.31
C VAL A 115 16.97 5.37 11.07
N THR A 116 15.67 5.33 10.73
CA THR A 116 15.15 4.71 9.50
C THR A 116 15.88 5.20 8.25
N PHE A 117 16.21 6.50 8.20
CA PHE A 117 16.91 7.14 7.08
C PHE A 117 18.38 7.48 7.37
N ALA A 118 18.93 7.03 8.50
CA ALA A 118 20.29 7.32 8.87
C ALA A 118 21.29 6.40 8.14
N ASP A 119 22.55 6.84 8.06
CA ASP A 119 23.67 6.03 7.60
C ASP A 119 23.86 4.78 8.48
N PRO A 120 24.61 3.76 8.02
CA PRO A 120 24.74 2.49 8.74
C PRO A 120 25.25 2.60 10.18
N ILE A 121 26.10 3.59 10.49
CA ILE A 121 26.69 3.75 11.84
C ILE A 121 25.63 4.27 12.80
N ASN A 122 24.99 5.38 12.44
CA ASN A 122 23.91 5.97 13.24
C ASN A 122 22.73 5.02 13.38
N ARG A 123 22.43 4.23 12.34
CA ARG A 123 21.40 3.19 12.38
C ARG A 123 21.67 2.12 13.43
N ARG A 124 22.88 1.56 13.45
CA ARG A 124 23.27 0.57 14.48
C ARG A 124 23.19 1.14 15.89
N LEU A 125 23.58 2.40 16.08
CA LEU A 125 23.49 3.07 17.38
C LEU A 125 22.04 3.26 17.83
N GLY A 126 21.17 3.76 16.95
CA GLY A 126 19.74 3.92 17.24
C GLY A 126 19.07 2.59 17.58
N TRP A 127 19.38 1.53 16.84
CA TRP A 127 18.90 0.19 17.14
C TRP A 127 19.36 -0.33 18.50
N ARG A 128 20.62 -0.13 18.86
CA ARG A 128 21.15 -0.49 20.18
C ARG A 128 20.43 0.26 21.30
N ASN A 129 20.18 1.56 21.11
CA ASN A 129 19.45 2.36 22.09
C ASN A 129 18.00 1.90 22.22
N ALA A 130 17.31 1.71 21.09
CA ALA A 130 15.92 1.22 21.06
C ALA A 130 15.79 -0.12 21.81
N LYS A 131 16.67 -1.07 21.50
CA LYS A 131 16.75 -2.37 22.20
C LYS A 131 16.90 -2.20 23.70
N LYS A 132 17.84 -1.36 24.17
CA LYS A 132 18.06 -1.08 25.60
C LYS A 132 16.78 -0.59 26.28
N HIS A 133 16.04 0.31 25.64
CA HIS A 133 14.79 0.83 26.21
C HIS A 133 13.70 -0.24 26.29
N PHE A 134 13.53 -1.07 25.24
CA PHE A 134 12.56 -2.17 25.27
C PHE A 134 12.92 -3.24 26.30
N GLU A 135 14.19 -3.63 26.41
CA GLU A 135 14.65 -4.61 27.41
C GLU A 135 14.40 -4.13 28.84
N LYS A 136 14.60 -2.84 29.13
CA LYS A 136 14.34 -2.28 30.47
C LYS A 136 12.86 -2.34 30.85
N ILE A 137 11.95 -2.19 29.89
CA ILE A 137 10.51 -2.39 30.12
C ILE A 137 10.23 -3.87 30.37
N LEU A 138 10.75 -4.77 29.52
CA LEU A 138 10.52 -6.20 29.63
C LEU A 138 11.02 -6.80 30.96
N GLN A 139 12.10 -6.27 31.51
CA GLN A 139 12.62 -6.62 32.83
C GLN A 139 11.68 -6.25 33.99
N LYS A 140 10.82 -5.24 33.80
CA LYS A 140 9.89 -4.73 34.82
C LYS A 140 8.47 -5.24 34.62
N ASP A 141 7.96 -5.11 33.40
CA ASP A 141 6.61 -5.51 33.03
C ASP A 141 6.56 -5.89 31.54
N SER A 142 6.50 -7.19 31.27
CA SER A 142 6.36 -7.73 29.92
C SER A 142 4.96 -7.53 29.32
N THR A 143 3.96 -7.14 30.12
CA THR A 143 2.59 -6.85 29.68
C THR A 143 2.36 -5.37 29.34
N PHE A 144 3.38 -4.53 29.57
CA PHE A 144 3.32 -3.09 29.34
C PHE A 144 3.03 -2.78 27.86
N LYS A 145 1.84 -2.25 27.59
CA LYS A 145 1.38 -1.86 26.23
C LYS A 145 1.64 -2.96 25.18
N GLN A 146 2.25 -2.61 24.05
CA GLN A 146 2.59 -3.53 22.95
C GLN A 146 4.12 -3.62 22.80
N VAL A 147 4.88 -3.61 23.91
CA VAL A 147 6.35 -3.49 23.87
C VAL A 147 7.05 -4.62 23.11
N LEU A 148 6.52 -5.86 23.20
CA LEU A 148 7.07 -6.97 22.43
C LEU A 148 6.85 -6.78 20.93
N PHE A 149 5.72 -6.19 20.53
CA PHE A 149 5.47 -5.84 19.15
C PHE A 149 6.39 -4.72 18.65
N GLU A 150 6.60 -3.67 19.45
CA GLU A 150 7.55 -2.60 19.07
C GLU A 150 8.99 -3.13 18.93
N TYR A 151 9.35 -4.11 19.77
CA TYR A 151 10.63 -4.79 19.67
C TYR A 151 10.68 -5.71 18.44
N ALA A 152 9.58 -6.38 18.08
CA ALA A 152 9.51 -7.15 16.84
C ALA A 152 9.76 -6.30 15.59
N LEU A 153 9.20 -5.08 15.53
CA LEU A 153 9.45 -4.14 14.45
C LEU A 153 10.93 -3.70 14.37
N LEU A 154 11.62 -3.56 15.51
CA LEU A 154 13.06 -3.32 15.51
C LEU A 154 13.84 -4.51 14.94
N LYS A 155 13.43 -5.74 15.24
CA LYS A 155 14.02 -6.97 14.67
C LYS A 155 13.76 -7.06 13.17
N GLU A 156 12.58 -6.64 12.72
CA GLU A 156 12.25 -6.51 11.31
C GLU A 156 13.17 -5.52 10.58
N ASP A 157 13.43 -4.34 11.15
CA ASP A 157 14.38 -3.35 10.59
C ASP A 157 15.81 -3.92 10.48
N GLN A 158 16.14 -4.89 11.34
CA GLN A 158 17.41 -5.62 11.34
C GLN A 158 17.43 -6.82 10.37
N ASN A 159 16.31 -7.10 9.69
CA ASN A 159 16.06 -8.30 8.88
C ASN A 159 16.16 -9.62 9.68
N GLU A 160 15.95 -9.56 10.99
CA GLU A 160 15.91 -10.72 11.91
C GLU A 160 14.45 -11.21 12.02
N TYR A 161 13.91 -11.79 10.95
CA TYR A 161 12.48 -12.09 10.83
C TYR A 161 11.99 -13.16 11.81
N GLU A 162 12.81 -14.17 12.10
CA GLU A 162 12.48 -15.24 13.04
C GLU A 162 12.22 -14.68 14.45
N ASP A 163 13.14 -13.85 14.94
CA ASP A 163 13.03 -13.16 16.23
C ASP A 163 11.82 -12.21 16.25
N ALA A 164 11.57 -11.49 15.15
CA ALA A 164 10.42 -10.61 15.01
C ALA A 164 9.09 -11.39 15.11
N ILE A 165 9.00 -12.55 14.44
CA ILE A 165 7.83 -13.43 14.51
C ILE A 165 7.63 -13.92 15.95
N ASP A 166 8.69 -14.37 16.63
CA ASP A 166 8.60 -14.86 18.00
C ASP A 166 8.13 -13.81 19.01
N LEU A 167 8.63 -12.59 18.87
CA LEU A 167 8.19 -11.47 19.72
C LEU A 167 6.71 -11.14 19.49
N CYS A 168 6.23 -11.15 18.24
CA CYS A 168 4.82 -10.98 17.92
C CYS A 168 3.94 -12.09 18.52
N TYR A 169 4.38 -13.36 18.46
CA TYR A 169 3.65 -14.45 19.11
C TYR A 169 3.54 -14.27 20.62
N ARG A 170 4.65 -13.90 21.26
CA ARG A 170 4.65 -13.61 22.69
C ARG A 170 3.71 -12.47 23.02
N GLN A 171 3.66 -11.43 22.17
CA GLN A 171 2.70 -10.33 22.33
C GLN A 171 1.25 -10.81 22.25
N LEU A 172 0.91 -11.64 21.26
CA LEU A 172 -0.45 -12.15 21.06
C LEU A 172 -0.86 -13.17 22.12
N ARG A 173 0.08 -13.91 22.70
CA ARG A 173 -0.20 -14.76 23.87
C ARG A 173 -0.62 -13.95 25.10
N LEU A 174 -0.07 -12.75 25.27
CA LEU A 174 -0.43 -11.84 26.36
C LEU A 174 -1.68 -11.01 26.03
N LYS A 175 -1.85 -10.59 24.77
CA LYS A 175 -2.94 -9.73 24.31
C LYS A 175 -3.49 -10.24 22.97
N PRO A 176 -4.41 -11.23 22.99
CA PRO A 176 -4.86 -11.92 21.78
C PRO A 176 -5.76 -11.08 20.87
N ASP A 177 -6.33 -9.98 21.34
CA ASP A 177 -7.30 -9.18 20.58
C ASP A 177 -6.69 -8.07 19.72
N LEU A 178 -5.36 -7.99 19.65
CA LEU A 178 -4.65 -6.95 18.90
C LEU A 178 -4.64 -7.23 17.39
N PHE A 179 -5.67 -6.75 16.68
CA PHE A 179 -5.78 -6.94 15.23
C PHE A 179 -4.55 -6.43 14.47
N ASN A 180 -4.03 -5.25 14.81
CA ASN A 180 -2.85 -4.68 14.16
C ASN A 180 -1.63 -5.60 14.28
N VAL A 181 -1.44 -6.26 15.43
CA VAL A 181 -0.35 -7.22 15.64
C VAL A 181 -0.58 -8.50 14.85
N LYS A 182 -1.81 -9.02 14.78
CA LYS A 182 -2.15 -10.17 13.92
C LYS A 182 -1.87 -9.87 12.45
N TYR A 183 -2.27 -8.70 11.98
CA TYR A 183 -2.02 -8.24 10.62
C TYR A 183 -0.52 -8.11 10.35
N GLN A 184 0.24 -7.45 11.23
CA GLN A 184 1.68 -7.29 11.05
C GLN A 184 2.42 -8.64 11.13
N LEU A 185 1.97 -9.58 11.96
CA LEU A 185 2.53 -10.92 11.99
C LEU A 185 2.42 -11.62 10.63
N LEU A 186 1.27 -11.50 9.95
CA LEU A 186 1.12 -12.02 8.58
C LEU A 186 2.12 -11.36 7.61
N GLN A 187 2.36 -10.06 7.73
CA GLN A 187 3.34 -9.35 6.90
C GLN A 187 4.79 -9.81 7.21
N LEU A 188 5.12 -10.03 8.48
CA LEU A 188 6.43 -10.53 8.90
C LEU A 188 6.72 -11.92 8.32
N TYR A 189 5.74 -12.82 8.36
CA TYR A 189 5.88 -14.12 7.73
C TYR A 189 6.04 -14.02 6.20
N ASP A 190 5.34 -13.12 5.52
CA ASP A 190 5.52 -12.89 4.09
C ASP A 190 6.96 -12.43 3.77
N ARG A 191 7.52 -11.53 4.59
CA ARG A 191 8.93 -11.12 4.49
C ARG A 191 9.89 -12.25 4.83
N PHE A 192 9.60 -13.07 5.84
CA PHE A 192 10.36 -14.27 6.16
C PHE A 192 10.39 -15.27 4.99
N LEU A 193 9.27 -15.53 4.32
CA LEU A 193 9.27 -16.42 3.15
C LEU A 193 10.10 -15.89 1.98
N ARG A 194 10.26 -14.56 1.88
CA ARG A 194 11.10 -13.93 0.85
C ARG A 194 12.57 -13.89 1.24
N ASN A 195 12.89 -13.64 2.52
CA ASN A 195 14.24 -13.25 2.94
C ASN A 195 14.85 -14.09 4.07
N GLY A 196 14.03 -14.79 4.85
CA GLY A 196 14.47 -15.64 5.95
C GLY A 196 15.41 -16.73 5.47
N GLY A 197 16.45 -17.03 6.27
CA GLY A 197 17.46 -18.04 5.95
C GLY A 197 18.45 -17.67 4.82
N LYS A 198 18.36 -16.49 4.20
CA LYS A 198 19.33 -16.06 3.16
C LYS A 198 20.74 -15.84 3.72
N SER A 199 20.85 -15.34 4.96
CA SER A 199 22.13 -15.06 5.62
C SER A 199 22.82 -16.30 6.18
N THR A 200 22.09 -17.40 6.37
CA THR A 200 22.62 -18.69 6.87
C THR A 200 23.10 -19.60 5.74
N PHE A 201 22.97 -19.17 4.49
CA PHE A 201 23.34 -19.98 3.33
C PHE A 201 24.85 -19.94 3.09
N THR A 202 25.49 -21.11 3.18
CA THR A 202 26.84 -21.36 2.70
C THR A 202 26.80 -22.41 1.58
N PHE A 203 27.76 -22.36 0.67
CA PHE A 203 27.85 -23.30 -0.46
C PHE A 203 27.78 -24.75 0.05
N GLY A 204 26.81 -25.55 -0.43
CA GLY A 204 26.56 -26.92 0.01
C GLY A 204 25.40 -27.12 1.01
N SER A 205 24.78 -26.05 1.47
CA SER A 205 23.58 -26.11 2.33
C SER A 205 22.30 -26.27 1.52
N SER A 206 21.28 -26.88 2.12
CA SER A 206 19.88 -26.78 1.70
C SER A 206 19.49 -25.32 1.42
N GLY A 207 18.93 -25.01 0.24
CA GLY A 207 18.57 -23.64 -0.15
C GLY A 207 17.59 -22.96 0.82
N PRO A 208 17.39 -21.63 0.73
CA PRO A 208 16.56 -20.85 1.66
C PRO A 208 15.14 -21.42 1.83
N ASP A 209 14.57 -21.97 0.76
CA ASP A 209 13.27 -22.64 0.78
C ASP A 209 13.18 -23.80 1.77
N GLN A 210 14.21 -24.64 1.83
CA GLN A 210 14.22 -25.80 2.72
C GLN A 210 14.42 -25.38 4.18
N TYR A 211 15.26 -24.39 4.45
CA TYR A 211 15.39 -23.81 5.78
C TYR A 211 14.05 -23.26 6.27
N GLN A 212 13.37 -22.44 5.45
CA GLN A 212 12.07 -21.86 5.79
C GLN A 212 11.02 -22.95 6.07
N ILE A 213 10.97 -23.99 5.23
CA ILE A 213 10.06 -25.13 5.45
C ILE A 213 10.36 -25.85 6.77
N GLN A 214 11.63 -26.12 7.07
CA GLN A 214 12.03 -26.79 8.31
C GLN A 214 11.69 -25.93 9.54
N TRP A 215 11.94 -24.62 9.48
CA TRP A 215 11.63 -23.67 10.54
C TRP A 215 10.13 -23.57 10.82
N LEU A 216 9.29 -23.52 9.78
CA LEU A 216 7.83 -23.51 9.94
C LEU A 216 7.33 -24.83 10.55
N LYS A 217 7.88 -25.97 10.11
CA LYS A 217 7.50 -27.30 10.60
C LYS A 217 7.90 -27.54 12.05
N SER A 218 9.02 -26.99 12.52
CA SER A 218 9.48 -27.21 13.90
C SER A 218 8.58 -26.52 14.94
N ARG A 219 7.91 -25.43 14.56
CA ARG A 219 7.00 -24.66 15.43
C ARG A 219 5.56 -25.14 15.34
N GLY A 220 5.05 -25.37 14.13
CA GLY A 220 3.76 -26.00 13.86
C GLY A 220 2.52 -25.24 14.36
N THR A 221 2.60 -23.93 14.59
CA THR A 221 1.41 -23.12 14.95
C THR A 221 0.49 -22.91 13.74
N ASP A 222 -0.71 -22.37 13.95
CA ASP A 222 -1.66 -22.12 12.86
C ASP A 222 -1.15 -21.13 11.81
N TYR A 223 -0.38 -20.09 12.20
CA TYR A 223 0.23 -19.23 11.18
C TYR A 223 1.40 -19.96 10.50
N ASP A 224 2.21 -20.75 11.22
CA ASP A 224 3.29 -21.53 10.59
C ASP A 224 2.74 -22.49 9.51
N ILE A 225 1.62 -23.16 9.83
CA ILE A 225 0.93 -24.06 8.91
C ILE A 225 0.39 -23.27 7.71
N TYR A 226 -0.24 -22.12 7.93
CA TYR A 226 -0.71 -21.25 6.84
C TYR A 226 0.43 -20.83 5.91
N PHE A 227 1.56 -20.37 6.47
CA PHE A 227 2.70 -19.95 5.66
C PHE A 227 3.49 -21.11 5.04
N LEU A 228 3.38 -22.31 5.59
CA LEU A 228 3.82 -23.53 4.91
C LEU A 228 2.98 -23.79 3.65
N GLY A 229 1.67 -23.55 3.72
CA GLY A 229 0.78 -23.57 2.56
C GLY A 229 1.15 -22.52 1.51
N GLU A 230 1.36 -21.27 1.92
CA GLU A 230 1.84 -20.21 1.02
C GLU A 230 3.20 -20.54 0.39
N LYS A 231 4.13 -21.11 1.16
CA LYS A 231 5.42 -21.54 0.64
C LYS A 231 5.26 -22.61 -0.44
N TYR A 232 4.43 -23.62 -0.19
CA TYR A 232 4.13 -24.65 -1.20
C TYR A 232 3.42 -24.09 -2.43
N ARG A 233 2.49 -23.14 -2.28
CA ARG A 233 1.85 -22.45 -3.41
C ARG A 233 2.87 -21.74 -4.28
N ARG A 234 3.79 -20.98 -3.68
CA ARG A 234 4.86 -20.24 -4.41
C ARG A 234 5.85 -21.16 -5.10
N MET A 235 6.07 -22.36 -4.56
CA MET A 235 6.91 -23.40 -5.18
C MET A 235 6.18 -24.25 -6.24
N GLY A 236 4.91 -23.94 -6.56
CA GLY A 236 4.11 -24.73 -7.51
C GLY A 236 3.60 -26.07 -6.97
N LYS A 237 3.73 -26.33 -5.66
CA LYS A 237 3.25 -27.56 -5.00
C LYS A 237 1.79 -27.41 -4.59
N PHE A 238 0.92 -27.17 -5.58
CA PHE A 238 -0.46 -26.73 -5.37
C PHE A 238 -1.30 -27.72 -4.55
N ASN A 239 -1.20 -29.03 -4.80
CA ASN A 239 -1.97 -30.03 -4.03
C ASN A 239 -1.65 -30.01 -2.52
N GLN A 240 -0.37 -29.76 -2.17
CA GLN A 240 0.03 -29.67 -0.76
C GLN A 240 -0.47 -28.38 -0.12
N ALA A 241 -0.39 -27.26 -0.86
CA ALA A 241 -0.92 -25.97 -0.42
C ALA A 241 -2.43 -26.03 -0.22
N ASP A 242 -3.17 -26.60 -1.17
CA ASP A 242 -4.63 -26.68 -1.15
C ASP A 242 -5.13 -27.51 0.05
N SER A 243 -4.50 -28.67 0.29
CA SER A 243 -4.80 -29.51 1.45
C SER A 243 -4.56 -28.81 2.79
N ILE A 244 -3.50 -27.98 2.87
CA ILE A 244 -3.23 -27.17 4.06
C ILE A 244 -4.32 -26.11 4.24
N PHE A 245 -4.69 -25.39 3.18
CA PHE A 245 -5.70 -24.35 3.25
C PHE A 245 -7.08 -24.90 3.62
N ASP A 246 -7.49 -26.03 3.06
CA ASP A 246 -8.75 -26.70 3.41
C ASP A 246 -8.78 -27.10 4.89
N ARG A 247 -7.69 -27.67 5.40
CA ARG A 247 -7.59 -28.03 6.81
C ARG A 247 -7.70 -26.82 7.73
N LEU A 248 -7.11 -25.68 7.35
CA LEU A 248 -7.20 -24.44 8.12
C LEU A 248 -8.61 -23.86 8.10
N LEU A 249 -9.30 -23.90 6.96
CA LEU A 249 -10.67 -23.39 6.83
C LEU A 249 -11.71 -24.25 7.57
N ASN A 250 -11.41 -25.52 7.85
CA ASN A 250 -12.28 -26.45 8.57
C ASN A 250 -12.14 -26.40 10.11
N LYS A 251 -11.47 -25.39 10.66
CA LYS A 251 -11.29 -25.22 12.11
C LYS A 251 -11.25 -23.73 12.50
N PRO A 252 -11.48 -23.37 13.78
CA PRO A 252 -11.29 -22.00 14.23
C PRO A 252 -9.80 -21.61 14.14
N LEU A 253 -9.52 -20.38 13.71
CA LEU A 253 -8.17 -19.84 13.58
C LEU A 253 -7.95 -18.68 14.57
N PRO A 254 -6.70 -18.45 15.03
CA PRO A 254 -6.37 -17.30 15.88
C PRO A 254 -6.36 -15.97 15.12
N PHE A 255 -6.50 -16.01 13.79
CA PHE A 255 -6.62 -14.89 12.87
C PHE A 255 -7.80 -15.08 11.93
N SER A 256 -8.12 -14.04 11.16
CA SER A 256 -9.20 -14.07 10.16
C SER A 256 -9.00 -15.19 9.12
N THR A 257 -10.07 -15.79 8.62
CA THR A 257 -10.00 -16.77 7.50
C THR A 257 -9.76 -16.10 6.15
N ILE A 258 -9.98 -14.78 6.04
CA ILE A 258 -9.88 -14.02 4.79
C ILE A 258 -8.53 -14.20 4.08
N PRO A 259 -7.36 -14.09 4.75
CA PRO A 259 -6.07 -14.36 4.10
C PRO A 259 -5.98 -15.75 3.47
N VAL A 260 -6.49 -16.78 4.14
CA VAL A 260 -6.48 -18.17 3.62
C VAL A 260 -7.35 -18.29 2.37
N LEU A 261 -8.52 -17.64 2.37
CA LEU A 261 -9.39 -17.58 1.18
C LEU A 261 -8.70 -16.86 0.02
N LEU A 262 -8.06 -15.70 0.26
CA LEU A 262 -7.34 -14.96 -0.78
C LEU A 262 -6.10 -15.72 -1.30
N SER A 263 -5.47 -16.56 -0.48
CA SER A 263 -4.44 -17.50 -0.91
C SER A 263 -5.00 -18.62 -1.79
N LYS A 264 -6.18 -19.15 -1.48
CA LYS A 264 -6.89 -20.10 -2.35
C LYS A 264 -7.32 -19.46 -3.68
N VAL A 265 -7.75 -18.20 -3.69
CA VAL A 265 -8.02 -17.44 -4.93
C VAL A 265 -6.79 -17.44 -5.83
N ARG A 266 -5.61 -17.09 -5.27
CA ARG A 266 -4.34 -17.14 -6.01
C ARG A 266 -4.05 -18.55 -6.51
N LEU A 267 -4.17 -19.56 -5.65
CA LEU A 267 -3.93 -20.96 -6.01
C LEU A 267 -4.82 -21.39 -7.18
N TYR A 268 -6.12 -21.11 -7.12
CA TYR A 268 -7.05 -21.51 -8.17
C TYR A 268 -6.77 -20.83 -9.50
N TYR A 269 -6.36 -19.55 -9.51
CA TYR A 269 -5.91 -18.91 -10.74
C TYR A 269 -4.57 -19.47 -11.27
N GLN A 270 -3.65 -19.91 -10.40
CA GLN A 270 -2.42 -20.60 -10.82
C GLN A 270 -2.68 -22.00 -11.39
N THR A 271 -3.78 -22.64 -10.99
CA THR A 271 -4.22 -23.95 -11.50
C THR A 271 -5.30 -23.88 -12.58
N ASP A 272 -5.55 -22.67 -13.11
CA ASP A 272 -6.55 -22.37 -14.15
C ASP A 272 -7.98 -22.86 -13.82
N ARG A 273 -8.46 -22.54 -12.62
CA ARG A 273 -9.83 -22.83 -12.14
C ARG A 273 -10.57 -21.52 -11.79
N PRO A 274 -10.91 -20.68 -12.78
CA PRO A 274 -11.37 -19.33 -12.53
C PRO A 274 -12.74 -19.24 -11.85
N GLU A 275 -13.63 -20.22 -12.04
CA GLU A 275 -14.94 -20.27 -11.39
C GLU A 275 -14.80 -20.48 -9.87
N LEU A 276 -13.95 -21.43 -9.46
CA LEU A 276 -13.65 -21.67 -8.05
C LEU A 276 -12.93 -20.48 -7.43
N ALA A 277 -12.04 -19.83 -8.19
CA ALA A 277 -11.32 -18.65 -7.73
C ALA A 277 -12.29 -17.49 -7.44
N GLU A 278 -13.20 -17.19 -8.36
CA GLU A 278 -14.20 -16.14 -8.17
C GLU A 278 -15.18 -16.46 -7.04
N GLN A 279 -15.68 -17.69 -6.96
CA GLN A 279 -16.53 -18.12 -5.85
C GLN A 279 -15.82 -17.93 -4.50
N THR A 280 -14.54 -18.29 -4.41
CA THR A 280 -13.73 -18.15 -3.19
C THR A 280 -13.47 -16.69 -2.86
N TYR A 281 -13.29 -15.83 -3.88
CA TYR A 281 -13.16 -14.39 -3.69
C TYR A 281 -14.44 -13.81 -3.08
N TRP A 282 -15.61 -14.19 -3.59
CA TRP A 282 -16.89 -13.75 -3.03
C TRP A 282 -17.16 -14.31 -1.64
N GLN A 283 -16.74 -15.54 -1.34
CA GLN A 283 -16.74 -16.05 0.04
C GLN A 283 -15.92 -15.17 0.99
N ALA A 284 -14.79 -14.62 0.53
CA ALA A 284 -13.99 -13.70 1.33
C ALA A 284 -14.68 -12.34 1.53
N VAL A 285 -15.18 -11.72 0.45
CA VAL A 285 -15.87 -10.41 0.53
C VAL A 285 -17.14 -10.51 1.38
N ASP A 286 -18.02 -11.47 1.07
CA ASP A 286 -19.32 -11.62 1.72
C ASP A 286 -19.19 -12.22 3.13
N GLY A 287 -18.06 -12.89 3.41
CA GLY A 287 -17.70 -13.42 4.74
C GLY A 287 -17.12 -12.39 5.71
N LEU A 288 -16.87 -11.14 5.28
CA LEU A 288 -16.36 -10.10 6.18
C LEU A 288 -17.25 -9.93 7.42
N SER A 289 -16.62 -10.01 8.59
CA SER A 289 -17.26 -10.00 9.91
C SER A 289 -16.83 -8.79 10.77
N SER A 290 -15.73 -8.11 10.39
CA SER A 290 -15.21 -6.93 11.07
C SER A 290 -14.63 -5.92 10.08
N PHE A 291 -14.71 -4.63 10.41
CA PHE A 291 -14.12 -3.56 9.60
C PHE A 291 -12.62 -3.74 9.41
N ASN A 292 -11.95 -4.36 10.37
CA ASN A 292 -10.52 -4.61 10.30
C ASN A 292 -10.15 -5.59 9.17
N GLU A 293 -11.01 -6.56 8.87
CA GLU A 293 -10.75 -7.58 7.84
C GLU A 293 -10.75 -7.02 6.42
N ILE A 294 -11.37 -5.85 6.19
CA ILE A 294 -11.34 -5.17 4.89
C ILE A 294 -9.90 -4.96 4.41
N ARG A 295 -8.96 -4.80 5.35
CA ARG A 295 -7.55 -4.53 5.05
C ARG A 295 -6.96 -5.60 4.13
N PHE A 296 -7.32 -6.87 4.32
CA PHE A 296 -6.80 -7.97 3.48
C PHE A 296 -7.26 -7.89 2.03
N ILE A 297 -8.54 -7.60 1.82
CA ILE A 297 -9.11 -7.46 0.47
C ILE A 297 -8.61 -6.17 -0.18
N PHE A 298 -8.50 -5.11 0.62
CA PHE A 298 -7.97 -3.82 0.19
C PHE A 298 -6.53 -3.94 -0.30
N ASP A 299 -5.66 -4.67 0.43
CA ASP A 299 -4.26 -4.84 0.07
C ASP A 299 -4.08 -5.54 -1.29
N ASP A 300 -5.00 -6.44 -1.67
CA ASP A 300 -4.98 -7.06 -2.99
C ASP A 300 -5.50 -6.12 -4.08
N ALA A 301 -6.50 -5.28 -3.79
CA ALA A 301 -7.22 -4.49 -4.80
C ALA A 301 -6.73 -3.04 -4.97
N VAL A 302 -6.03 -2.46 -3.99
CA VAL A 302 -5.62 -1.04 -3.93
C VAL A 302 -4.93 -0.57 -5.21
N TYR A 303 -4.15 -1.44 -5.85
CA TYR A 303 -3.31 -1.11 -7.00
C TYR A 303 -4.08 -0.67 -8.24
N ILE A 304 -5.36 -1.04 -8.35
CA ILE A 304 -6.21 -0.77 -9.51
C ILE A 304 -7.41 0.12 -9.16
N MET A 305 -7.48 0.59 -7.90
CA MET A 305 -8.50 1.54 -7.46
C MET A 305 -8.25 2.94 -8.03
N SER A 306 -9.32 3.69 -8.26
CA SER A 306 -9.27 5.11 -8.57
C SER A 306 -9.10 5.95 -7.30
N ASP A 307 -8.72 7.22 -7.44
CA ASP A 307 -8.63 8.12 -6.28
C ASP A 307 -9.99 8.31 -5.58
N GLN A 308 -11.10 8.26 -6.33
CA GLN A 308 -12.46 8.29 -5.78
C GLN A 308 -12.76 7.05 -4.93
N ASP A 309 -12.39 5.86 -5.42
CA ASP A 309 -12.53 4.61 -4.67
C ASP A 309 -11.77 4.70 -3.33
N LEU A 310 -10.55 5.22 -3.35
CA LEU A 310 -9.66 5.32 -2.18
C LEU A 310 -10.09 6.37 -1.14
N GLN A 311 -10.94 7.31 -1.54
CA GLN A 311 -11.55 8.33 -0.68
C GLN A 311 -12.93 7.91 -0.14
N THR A 312 -13.47 6.79 -0.61
CA THR A 312 -14.77 6.28 -0.16
C THR A 312 -14.72 5.97 1.34
N ARG A 313 -15.72 6.47 2.09
CA ARG A 313 -15.91 6.19 3.51
C ARG A 313 -17.00 5.14 3.68
N PHE A 314 -16.74 4.15 4.52
CA PHE A 314 -17.68 3.09 4.82
C PHE A 314 -18.29 3.28 6.21
N HIS A 315 -19.60 3.11 6.32
CA HIS A 315 -20.34 3.25 7.58
C HIS A 315 -20.84 1.90 8.11
N SER A 316 -20.89 0.87 7.27
CA SER A 316 -21.26 -0.50 7.66
C SER A 316 -20.49 -1.57 6.86
N LEU A 317 -20.48 -2.80 7.36
CA LEU A 317 -19.96 -3.96 6.61
C LEU A 317 -20.75 -4.21 5.31
N ALA A 318 -22.05 -3.93 5.31
CA ALA A 318 -22.88 -4.07 4.12
C ALA A 318 -22.44 -3.10 3.00
N ASP A 319 -22.05 -1.88 3.36
CA ASP A 319 -21.55 -0.89 2.39
C ASP A 319 -20.24 -1.36 1.75
N ILE A 320 -19.35 -1.96 2.55
CA ILE A 320 -18.08 -2.53 2.08
C ILE A 320 -18.33 -3.64 1.07
N LYS A 321 -19.20 -4.60 1.42
CA LYS A 321 -19.56 -5.73 0.54
C LYS A 321 -20.13 -5.23 -0.78
N LYS A 322 -21.12 -4.35 -0.72
CA LYS A 322 -21.72 -3.71 -1.91
C LYS A 322 -20.68 -2.93 -2.73
N PHE A 323 -19.75 -2.25 -2.08
CA PHE A 323 -18.68 -1.54 -2.79
C PHE A 323 -17.81 -2.48 -3.61
N TYR A 324 -17.35 -3.61 -3.06
CA TYR A 324 -16.51 -4.54 -3.82
C TYR A 324 -17.26 -5.23 -4.97
N HIS A 325 -18.52 -5.60 -4.76
CA HIS A 325 -19.39 -6.11 -5.83
C HIS A 325 -19.49 -5.10 -6.99
N ARG A 326 -19.78 -3.83 -6.69
CA ARG A 326 -19.85 -2.76 -7.69
C ARG A 326 -18.51 -2.45 -8.34
N PHE A 327 -17.44 -2.43 -7.55
CA PHE A 327 -16.07 -2.17 -8.00
C PHE A 327 -15.66 -3.17 -9.09
N TRP A 328 -15.87 -4.47 -8.84
CA TRP A 328 -15.55 -5.51 -9.81
C TRP A 328 -16.53 -5.57 -10.97
N THR A 329 -17.82 -5.29 -10.74
CA THR A 329 -18.82 -5.18 -11.81
C THR A 329 -18.45 -4.08 -12.81
N ARG A 330 -18.12 -2.88 -12.32
CA ARG A 330 -17.68 -1.74 -13.14
C ARG A 330 -16.40 -2.04 -13.92
N LYS A 331 -15.52 -2.87 -13.36
CA LYS A 331 -14.25 -3.26 -13.98
C LYS A 331 -14.35 -4.46 -14.91
N ASN A 332 -15.47 -5.18 -14.92
CA ASN A 332 -15.62 -6.36 -15.77
C ASN A 332 -15.82 -5.91 -17.24
N PRO A 333 -14.87 -6.20 -18.15
CA PRO A 333 -14.96 -5.74 -19.52
C PRO A 333 -16.07 -6.44 -20.32
N ILE A 334 -16.50 -7.64 -19.90
CA ILE A 334 -17.57 -8.42 -20.53
C ILE A 334 -18.46 -8.98 -19.43
N SER A 335 -19.55 -8.27 -19.10
CA SER A 335 -20.51 -8.71 -18.07
C SER A 335 -21.25 -10.00 -18.43
N SER A 336 -21.31 -10.37 -19.71
CA SER A 336 -21.93 -11.62 -20.18
C SER A 336 -21.01 -12.83 -20.04
N ALA A 337 -19.72 -12.66 -19.73
CA ALA A 337 -18.86 -13.78 -19.41
C ALA A 337 -19.38 -14.48 -18.14
N GLY A 338 -19.27 -15.81 -18.08
CA GLY A 338 -19.71 -16.58 -16.91
C GLY A 338 -18.94 -16.27 -15.62
N ASN A 339 -17.85 -15.51 -15.73
CA ASN A 339 -16.96 -15.08 -14.66
C ASN A 339 -16.45 -13.64 -14.90
N ASN A 340 -15.97 -12.98 -13.84
CA ASN A 340 -15.38 -11.66 -13.94
C ASN A 340 -13.95 -11.72 -14.50
N LEU A 341 -13.81 -11.41 -15.79
CA LEU A 341 -12.54 -11.51 -16.52
C LEU A 341 -11.46 -10.60 -15.94
N ARG A 342 -11.82 -9.39 -15.46
CA ARG A 342 -10.84 -8.46 -14.89
C ARG A 342 -10.38 -8.87 -13.50
N LEU A 343 -11.25 -9.49 -12.70
CA LEU A 343 -10.85 -10.10 -11.43
C LEU A 343 -9.85 -11.24 -11.66
N ALA A 344 -10.12 -12.09 -12.66
CA ALA A 344 -9.21 -13.18 -13.03
C ALA A 344 -7.86 -12.66 -13.51
N GLU A 345 -7.87 -11.69 -14.41
CA GLU A 345 -6.67 -11.00 -14.87
C GLU A 345 -5.92 -10.31 -13.73
N HIS A 346 -6.64 -9.68 -12.80
CA HIS A 346 -6.05 -9.00 -11.64
C HIS A 346 -5.19 -9.95 -10.83
N TYR A 347 -5.76 -11.07 -10.41
CA TYR A 347 -5.05 -12.02 -9.57
C TYR A 347 -3.89 -12.68 -10.31
N ARG A 348 -4.05 -13.00 -11.61
CA ARG A 348 -2.92 -13.50 -12.44
C ARG A 348 -1.77 -12.49 -12.47
N ARG A 349 -2.06 -11.21 -12.69
CA ARG A 349 -1.03 -10.14 -12.68
C ARG A 349 -0.43 -9.92 -11.29
N LEU A 350 -1.24 -10.00 -10.24
CA LEU A 350 -0.79 -9.87 -8.86
C LEU A 350 0.17 -10.99 -8.48
N ILE A 351 -0.11 -12.24 -8.90
CA ILE A 351 0.77 -13.39 -8.69
C ILE A 351 2.13 -13.19 -9.38
N GLU A 352 2.15 -12.71 -10.63
CA GLU A 352 3.41 -12.43 -11.31
C GLU A 352 4.16 -11.27 -10.65
N ALA A 353 3.45 -10.21 -10.24
CA ALA A 353 4.06 -9.10 -9.53
C ALA A 353 4.64 -9.49 -8.16
N GLU A 354 3.99 -10.42 -7.44
CA GLU A 354 4.50 -11.01 -6.19
C GLU A 354 5.83 -11.75 -6.37
N LYS A 355 6.09 -12.25 -7.58
CA LYS A 355 7.30 -12.98 -7.93
C LYS A 355 8.41 -12.04 -8.39
N ASP A 356 8.09 -11.09 -9.28
CA ASP A 356 9.11 -10.36 -10.03
C ASP A 356 9.29 -8.89 -9.61
N TYR A 357 8.31 -8.29 -8.91
CA TYR A 357 8.28 -6.84 -8.68
C TYR A 357 8.18 -6.42 -7.22
N VAL A 358 8.30 -7.35 -6.26
CA VAL A 358 8.29 -7.01 -4.84
C VAL A 358 9.51 -6.18 -4.47
N PHE A 359 9.28 -5.12 -3.70
CA PHE A 359 10.32 -4.31 -3.07
C PHE A 359 9.95 -4.03 -1.62
N ASP A 360 10.73 -4.60 -0.70
CA ASP A 360 10.59 -4.47 0.75
C ASP A 360 11.63 -3.53 1.37
N GLY A 361 12.46 -2.90 0.53
CA GLY A 361 13.42 -1.87 0.93
C GLY A 361 12.76 -0.52 1.23
N LEU A 362 13.52 0.35 1.89
CA LEU A 362 13.09 1.72 2.17
C LEU A 362 13.23 2.59 0.91
N ARG A 363 12.11 3.20 0.48
CA ARG A 363 12.09 4.18 -0.62
C ARG A 363 12.41 5.58 -0.10
N VAL A 364 13.69 5.94 -0.13
CA VAL A 364 14.17 7.26 0.31
C VAL A 364 14.05 8.27 -0.83
N ALA A 365 13.67 9.53 -0.53
CA ALA A 365 13.55 10.59 -1.53
C ALA A 365 14.88 10.92 -2.23
N ALA A 366 16.02 10.80 -1.52
CA ALA A 366 17.34 10.98 -2.11
C ALA A 366 17.67 9.96 -3.21
N ASN A 367 16.99 8.80 -3.21
CA ASN A 367 17.13 7.77 -4.23
C ASN A 367 16.06 7.88 -5.33
N ASP A 368 15.29 8.97 -5.37
CA ASP A 368 14.31 9.21 -6.42
C ASP A 368 15.00 9.78 -7.67
N PRO A 369 15.03 9.08 -8.81
CA PRO A 369 15.63 9.65 -10.02
C PRO A 369 14.84 10.88 -10.53
N ASP A 370 13.52 10.97 -10.27
CA ASP A 370 12.71 12.15 -10.59
C ASP A 370 12.81 13.23 -9.49
N GLN A 371 13.98 13.86 -9.40
CA GLN A 371 14.29 14.91 -8.42
C GLN A 371 13.41 16.17 -8.58
N LEU A 372 12.82 16.38 -9.76
CA LEU A 372 11.93 17.50 -10.03
C LEU A 372 10.47 17.18 -9.70
N HIS A 373 10.16 15.93 -9.34
CA HIS A 373 8.82 15.44 -9.04
C HIS A 373 7.80 15.80 -10.13
N LEU A 374 8.22 15.64 -11.39
CA LEU A 374 7.39 15.96 -12.54
C LEU A 374 6.23 15.00 -12.68
N ILE A 375 6.38 13.73 -12.24
CA ILE A 375 5.28 12.76 -12.30
C ILE A 375 4.32 12.95 -11.13
N HIS A 376 3.05 13.16 -11.44
CA HIS A 376 1.98 13.16 -10.44
C HIS A 376 1.42 11.76 -10.24
N LEU A 377 1.83 11.12 -9.15
CA LEU A 377 1.41 9.76 -8.82
C LEU A 377 0.00 9.71 -8.19
N PRO A 378 -0.92 8.84 -8.70
CA PRO A 378 -2.22 8.59 -8.08
C PRO A 378 -2.11 8.12 -6.62
N LEU A 379 -3.20 8.22 -5.85
CA LEU A 379 -3.22 7.77 -4.45
C LEU A 379 -2.88 6.29 -4.30
N ALA A 380 -3.24 5.45 -5.28
CA ALA A 380 -2.90 4.02 -5.29
C ALA A 380 -1.38 3.78 -5.24
N PHE A 381 -0.60 4.58 -5.97
CA PHE A 381 0.87 4.50 -6.00
C PHE A 381 1.49 4.96 -4.68
N ARG A 382 0.91 5.99 -4.06
CA ARG A 382 1.36 6.48 -2.74
C ARG A 382 1.00 5.53 -1.59
N ARG A 383 -0.06 4.74 -1.74
CA ARG A 383 -0.48 3.71 -0.77
C ARG A 383 0.21 2.37 -0.98
N ASN A 384 1.06 2.24 -2.00
CA ASN A 384 1.81 1.02 -2.26
C ASN A 384 2.86 0.76 -1.17
N THR A 385 2.86 -0.45 -0.65
CA THR A 385 3.82 -0.90 0.38
C THR A 385 4.57 -2.17 -0.03
N LYS A 386 4.38 -2.68 -1.25
CA LYS A 386 4.81 -4.05 -1.62
C LYS A 386 5.59 -4.12 -2.91
N PHE A 387 5.23 -3.35 -3.93
CA PHE A 387 5.84 -3.46 -5.26
C PHE A 387 6.77 -2.28 -5.53
N ASN A 388 7.73 -2.44 -6.42
CA ASN A 388 8.36 -1.29 -7.07
C ASN A 388 7.42 -0.72 -8.16
N ASP A 389 7.80 0.38 -8.81
CA ASP A 389 6.88 1.06 -9.72
C ASP A 389 6.60 0.25 -10.99
N LYS A 390 7.52 -0.64 -11.41
CA LYS A 390 7.29 -1.61 -12.50
C LYS A 390 6.12 -2.53 -12.18
N GLY A 391 6.06 -3.06 -10.95
CA GLY A 391 4.95 -3.91 -10.51
C GLY A 391 3.60 -3.19 -10.52
N LEU A 392 3.59 -1.91 -10.15
CA LEU A 392 2.35 -1.11 -10.18
C LEU A 392 1.85 -0.88 -11.61
N VAL A 393 2.76 -0.59 -12.54
CA VAL A 393 2.42 -0.51 -13.97
C VAL A 393 1.95 -1.87 -14.48
N TYR A 394 2.66 -2.95 -14.16
CA TYR A 394 2.33 -4.30 -14.61
C TYR A 394 0.95 -4.76 -14.14
N ILE A 395 0.57 -4.49 -12.89
CA ILE A 395 -0.76 -4.85 -12.38
C ILE A 395 -1.89 -4.14 -13.18
N ARG A 396 -1.64 -2.92 -13.66
CA ARG A 396 -2.60 -2.12 -14.45
C ARG A 396 -2.57 -2.42 -15.95
N TYR A 397 -1.41 -2.72 -16.51
CA TYR A 397 -1.22 -2.81 -17.96
C TYR A 397 -0.90 -4.21 -18.47
N GLY A 398 -0.44 -5.12 -17.60
CA GLY A 398 0.03 -6.45 -17.97
C GLY A 398 1.44 -6.42 -18.55
N GLN A 399 1.74 -7.41 -19.40
CA GLN A 399 3.01 -7.50 -20.10
C GLN A 399 3.13 -6.37 -21.15
N PRO A 400 4.27 -5.66 -21.23
CA PRO A 400 4.50 -4.68 -22.29
C PRO A 400 4.69 -5.33 -23.66
N ASP A 401 4.39 -4.59 -24.73
CA ASP A 401 4.57 -5.03 -26.11
C ASP A 401 6.06 -5.07 -26.49
N GLU A 402 6.83 -4.08 -26.03
CA GLU A 402 8.29 -4.04 -26.19
C GLU A 402 8.98 -3.55 -24.90
N ILE A 403 10.20 -4.05 -24.66
CA ILE A 403 11.05 -3.67 -23.54
C ILE A 403 12.39 -3.18 -24.08
N ALA A 404 12.81 -1.99 -23.65
CA ALA A 404 14.11 -1.42 -23.95
C ALA A 404 14.94 -1.34 -22.67
N ARG A 405 16.25 -1.63 -22.79
CA ARG A 405 17.24 -1.57 -21.71
C ARG A 405 18.56 -1.05 -22.24
N THR A 406 19.27 -0.31 -21.41
CA THR A 406 20.62 0.17 -21.70
C THR A 406 21.63 -0.79 -21.08
N THR A 407 22.64 -1.23 -21.85
CA THR A 407 23.63 -2.24 -21.42
C THR A 407 25.04 -1.68 -21.27
N GLU A 408 25.22 -0.36 -21.33
CA GLU A 408 26.53 0.28 -21.20
C GLU A 408 27.11 0.12 -19.79
N GLN A 409 28.42 -0.14 -19.72
CA GLN A 409 29.18 -0.07 -18.48
C GLN A 409 29.16 1.39 -17.98
N ASP A 410 28.98 1.58 -16.66
CA ASP A 410 28.87 2.88 -15.98
C ASP A 410 27.57 3.68 -16.17
N VAL A 411 26.57 3.13 -16.86
CA VAL A 411 25.21 3.72 -16.90
C VAL A 411 24.35 3.12 -15.79
N GLU A 412 23.53 3.95 -15.14
CA GLU A 412 22.55 3.47 -14.15
C GLU A 412 21.57 2.46 -14.78
N SER A 413 20.99 1.59 -13.95
CA SER A 413 20.03 0.59 -14.48
C SER A 413 18.75 1.28 -14.93
N ASN A 414 18.44 1.16 -16.21
CA ASN A 414 17.24 1.71 -16.82
C ASN A 414 16.48 0.64 -17.60
N GLU A 415 15.15 0.72 -17.56
CA GLU A 415 14.25 -0.09 -18.38
C GLU A 415 13.08 0.76 -18.86
N SER A 416 12.56 0.50 -20.06
CA SER A 416 11.34 1.16 -20.54
C SER A 416 10.42 0.20 -21.23
N TRP A 417 9.13 0.44 -21.05
CA TRP A 417 8.04 -0.42 -21.48
C TRP A 417 7.16 0.35 -22.47
N LEU A 418 7.10 -0.16 -23.70
CA LEU A 418 6.20 0.34 -24.73
C LEU A 418 4.92 -0.49 -24.72
N TYR A 419 3.79 0.22 -24.65
CA TYR A 419 2.47 -0.32 -24.90
C TYR A 419 1.93 0.34 -26.16
N LYS A 420 1.84 -0.42 -27.26
CA LYS A 420 1.38 0.07 -28.57
C LYS A 420 -0.08 0.52 -28.49
N ALA A 421 -0.42 1.46 -29.37
CA ALA A 421 -1.79 1.94 -29.50
C ALA A 421 -2.73 0.79 -29.92
N THR A 422 -3.94 0.82 -29.39
CA THR A 422 -5.06 -0.04 -29.78
C THR A 422 -6.24 0.85 -30.17
N PRO A 423 -7.33 0.32 -30.75
CA PRO A 423 -8.52 1.12 -31.04
C PRO A 423 -9.14 1.82 -29.81
N TYR A 424 -8.84 1.36 -28.60
CA TYR A 424 -9.43 1.85 -27.34
C TYR A 424 -8.44 2.55 -26.42
N ASN A 425 -7.14 2.33 -26.60
CA ASN A 425 -6.09 2.86 -25.74
C ASN A 425 -4.98 3.49 -26.58
N PRO A 426 -4.55 4.71 -26.29
CA PRO A 426 -3.40 5.32 -26.97
C PRO A 426 -2.10 4.56 -26.65
N GLN A 427 -1.06 4.83 -27.43
CA GLN A 427 0.29 4.39 -27.10
C GLN A 427 0.74 5.01 -25.78
N VAL A 428 1.43 4.23 -24.96
CA VAL A 428 2.02 4.68 -23.70
C VAL A 428 3.43 4.12 -23.57
N ILE A 429 4.37 4.94 -23.10
CA ILE A 429 5.72 4.54 -22.76
C ILE A 429 5.92 4.82 -21.27
N PHE A 430 6.38 3.82 -20.52
CA PHE A 430 6.82 4.01 -19.13
C PHE A 430 8.33 3.84 -19.04
N HIS A 431 8.99 4.76 -18.36
CA HIS A 431 10.43 4.72 -18.11
C HIS A 431 10.70 4.45 -16.64
N PHE A 432 11.66 3.56 -16.35
CA PHE A 432 12.02 3.15 -15.00
C PHE A 432 13.52 3.21 -14.81
N GLU A 433 13.94 3.69 -13.63
CA GLU A 433 15.36 3.81 -13.27
C GLU A 433 15.62 3.37 -11.84
N ILE A 434 16.85 2.91 -11.60
CA ILE A 434 17.42 2.72 -10.26
C ILE A 434 18.57 3.72 -10.13
N ALA A 435 18.44 4.67 -9.21
CA ALA A 435 19.50 5.65 -8.94
C ALA A 435 20.80 4.95 -8.47
N LYS A 436 21.97 5.52 -8.77
CA LYS A 436 23.30 4.94 -8.48
C LYS A 436 23.52 4.39 -7.07
N HIS A 437 22.92 5.00 -6.06
CA HIS A 437 23.06 4.60 -4.65
C HIS A 437 21.80 3.94 -4.08
N ALA A 438 20.81 3.67 -4.92
CA ALA A 438 19.60 2.98 -4.51
C ALA A 438 19.85 1.47 -4.32
N PRO A 439 19.11 0.81 -3.42
CA PRO A 439 19.14 -0.64 -3.32
C PRO A 439 18.78 -1.28 -4.67
N PRO A 440 19.31 -2.48 -4.96
CA PRO A 440 18.85 -3.26 -6.11
C PRO A 440 17.33 -3.41 -6.08
N ASN A 441 16.69 -3.34 -7.24
CA ASN A 441 15.24 -3.47 -7.43
C ASN A 441 14.37 -2.29 -6.92
N ASP A 442 14.93 -1.17 -6.45
CA ASP A 442 14.21 0.10 -6.20
C ASP A 442 13.87 0.81 -7.52
N TRP A 443 13.17 0.11 -8.43
CA TRP A 443 12.75 0.66 -9.71
C TRP A 443 11.72 1.77 -9.50
N ARG A 444 12.03 2.96 -10.03
CA ARG A 444 11.20 4.15 -9.92
C ARG A 444 10.80 4.69 -11.27
N LEU A 445 9.57 5.19 -11.37
CA LEU A 445 9.09 5.87 -12.57
C LEU A 445 9.85 7.18 -12.79
N VAL A 446 10.25 7.43 -14.04
CA VAL A 446 10.79 8.71 -14.50
C VAL A 446 10.02 9.19 -15.72
N PRO A 447 9.88 10.51 -15.94
CA PRO A 447 9.12 11.01 -17.09
C PRO A 447 9.84 10.70 -18.40
N VAL A 448 11.16 10.81 -18.40
CA VAL A 448 12.07 10.52 -19.53
C VAL A 448 13.37 10.01 -18.89
N PRO A 449 14.14 9.12 -19.54
CA PRO A 449 15.40 8.66 -18.97
C PRO A 449 16.34 9.82 -18.59
N THR A 450 17.07 9.69 -17.49
CA THR A 450 17.89 10.80 -16.96
C THR A 450 19.20 11.00 -17.72
N ASP A 451 19.78 9.92 -18.25
CA ASP A 451 20.98 9.95 -19.08
C ASP A 451 20.61 9.84 -20.58
N PHE A 452 21.19 10.70 -21.41
CA PHE A 452 21.00 10.71 -22.87
C PHE A 452 21.29 9.34 -23.50
N ARG A 453 22.34 8.64 -23.03
CA ARG A 453 22.76 7.33 -23.55
C ARG A 453 21.71 6.25 -23.33
N MET A 454 20.84 6.43 -22.34
CA MET A 454 19.74 5.51 -22.14
C MET A 454 18.66 5.65 -23.23
N MET A 455 18.59 6.76 -23.95
CA MET A 455 17.49 6.97 -24.89
C MET A 455 17.69 6.24 -26.21
N GLU A 456 18.93 5.92 -26.60
CA GLU A 456 19.26 5.33 -27.90
C GLU A 456 18.50 4.03 -28.18
N SER A 457 18.37 3.14 -27.18
CA SER A 457 17.69 1.85 -27.36
C SER A 457 16.15 1.95 -27.48
N ARG A 458 15.61 3.17 -27.61
CA ARG A 458 14.17 3.47 -27.77
C ARG A 458 13.87 4.20 -29.08
N LEU A 459 14.86 4.27 -29.99
CA LEU A 459 14.69 4.87 -31.31
C LEU A 459 13.50 4.25 -32.05
N GLY A 460 12.63 5.08 -32.61
CA GLY A 460 11.41 4.69 -33.32
C GLY A 460 10.18 4.51 -32.44
N TRP A 461 10.30 4.65 -31.11
CA TRP A 461 9.14 4.53 -30.20
C TRP A 461 8.29 5.80 -30.16
N ASP A 462 8.90 6.98 -30.21
CA ASP A 462 8.21 8.27 -30.15
C ASP A 462 8.93 9.30 -31.03
N ARG A 463 8.15 10.06 -31.82
CA ARG A 463 8.69 11.00 -32.79
C ARG A 463 9.53 12.11 -32.13
N ASP A 464 9.10 12.61 -30.97
CA ASP A 464 9.79 13.69 -30.29
C ASP A 464 11.06 13.17 -29.60
N LEU A 465 11.07 11.90 -29.17
CA LEU A 465 12.28 11.21 -28.72
C LEU A 465 13.30 11.04 -29.86
N ASP A 466 12.83 10.64 -31.05
CA ASP A 466 13.70 10.52 -32.22
C ASP A 466 14.31 11.87 -32.62
N ARG A 467 13.50 12.94 -32.59
CA ARG A 467 13.99 14.31 -32.82
C ARG A 467 15.05 14.73 -31.79
N TYR A 468 14.86 14.37 -30.52
CA TYR A 468 15.83 14.64 -29.47
C TYR A 468 17.17 13.94 -29.72
N LEU A 469 17.14 12.66 -30.09
CA LEU A 469 18.34 11.86 -30.39
C LEU A 469 19.07 12.33 -31.66
N MET A 470 18.35 12.83 -32.66
CA MET A 470 18.91 13.29 -33.93
C MET A 470 19.34 14.77 -33.93
N SER A 471 19.00 15.55 -32.90
CA SER A 471 19.34 16.98 -32.88
C SER A 471 20.85 17.20 -32.72
N GLY A 472 21.42 17.93 -33.69
CA GLY A 472 22.83 18.30 -33.71
C GLY A 472 23.16 19.56 -32.88
N ASP A 473 22.15 20.27 -32.38
CA ASP A 473 22.30 21.51 -31.61
C ASP A 473 21.87 21.33 -30.15
N GLU A 474 22.68 21.84 -29.21
CA GLU A 474 22.44 21.63 -27.78
C GLU A 474 21.22 22.43 -27.27
N LEU A 475 20.99 23.64 -27.79
CA LEU A 475 19.84 24.46 -27.39
C LEU A 475 18.53 23.84 -27.86
N GLU A 476 18.48 23.40 -29.11
CA GLU A 476 17.35 22.66 -29.66
C GLU A 476 17.11 21.37 -28.85
N ARG A 477 18.15 20.59 -28.59
CA ARG A 477 18.07 19.36 -27.79
C ARG A 477 17.48 19.61 -26.40
N ASN A 478 17.95 20.65 -25.69
CA ASN A 478 17.41 21.00 -24.37
C ASN A 478 15.94 21.46 -24.43
N SER A 479 15.56 22.19 -25.48
CA SER A 479 14.16 22.59 -25.73
C SER A 479 13.26 21.36 -25.94
N ILE A 480 13.68 20.42 -26.80
CA ILE A 480 12.94 19.18 -27.06
C ILE A 480 12.84 18.34 -25.78
N LEU A 481 13.92 18.22 -24.99
CA LEU A 481 13.88 17.48 -23.73
C LEU A 481 12.86 18.05 -22.75
N HIS A 482 12.76 19.37 -22.67
CA HIS A 482 11.79 20.04 -21.82
C HIS A 482 10.35 19.75 -22.31
N GLU A 483 10.10 19.79 -23.62
CA GLU A 483 8.81 19.42 -24.21
C GLU A 483 8.46 17.94 -23.95
N LEU A 484 9.44 17.04 -24.13
CA LEU A 484 9.31 15.61 -23.83
C LEU A 484 8.94 15.37 -22.37
N ARG A 485 9.65 16.01 -21.43
CA ARG A 485 9.39 15.86 -19.99
C ARG A 485 7.99 16.33 -19.61
N ASN A 486 7.55 17.48 -20.12
CA ASN A 486 6.20 17.99 -19.84
C ASN A 486 5.13 17.08 -20.43
N THR A 487 5.31 16.65 -21.68
CA THR A 487 4.36 15.77 -22.35
C THR A 487 4.30 14.40 -21.68
N ALA A 488 5.45 13.83 -21.33
CA ALA A 488 5.54 12.54 -20.66
C ALA A 488 4.99 12.58 -19.24
N SER A 489 5.22 13.66 -18.49
CA SER A 489 4.61 13.85 -17.16
C SER A 489 3.08 13.76 -17.22
N VAL A 490 2.45 14.49 -18.15
CA VAL A 490 0.98 14.47 -18.32
C VAL A 490 0.51 13.09 -18.78
N LYS A 491 1.08 12.56 -19.87
CA LYS A 491 0.68 11.25 -20.43
C LYS A 491 0.86 10.11 -19.42
N THR A 492 1.97 10.10 -18.69
CA THR A 492 2.25 9.10 -17.66
C THR A 492 1.23 9.20 -16.54
N SER A 493 1.00 10.40 -16.00
CA SER A 493 0.03 10.60 -14.91
C SER A 493 -1.39 10.15 -15.31
N GLU A 494 -1.82 10.48 -16.54
CA GLU A 494 -3.10 10.01 -17.08
C GLU A 494 -3.15 8.50 -17.28
N ALA A 495 -2.05 7.89 -17.73
CA ALA A 495 -1.94 6.46 -17.91
C ALA A 495 -2.01 5.72 -16.56
N LEU A 496 -1.32 6.20 -15.52
CA LEU A 496 -1.34 5.60 -14.19
C LEU A 496 -2.74 5.65 -13.53
N ALA A 497 -3.59 6.59 -13.94
CA ALA A 497 -4.98 6.66 -13.49
C ALA A 497 -5.90 5.62 -14.18
N LYS A 498 -5.48 5.05 -15.32
CA LYS A 498 -6.24 4.10 -16.13
C LYS A 498 -5.79 2.67 -15.86
N ASP A 499 -6.54 1.73 -16.44
CA ASP A 499 -6.35 0.29 -16.34
C ASP A 499 -6.59 -0.28 -17.75
N ARG A 500 -5.68 -1.14 -18.23
CA ARG A 500 -5.74 -1.69 -19.60
C ARG A 500 -5.94 -3.19 -19.50
N SER A 501 -7.10 -3.68 -19.92
CA SER A 501 -7.37 -5.10 -20.06
C SER A 501 -6.55 -5.70 -21.22
N THR A 502 -5.96 -6.87 -20.97
CA THR A 502 -5.34 -7.69 -22.00
C THR A 502 -6.34 -8.76 -22.42
N TRP A 503 -6.74 -8.73 -23.69
CA TRP A 503 -7.67 -9.70 -24.24
C TRP A 503 -6.91 -10.98 -24.59
N LEU A 504 -7.49 -12.15 -24.29
CA LEU A 504 -6.97 -13.41 -24.84
C LEU A 504 -6.94 -13.30 -26.38
N ASN A 505 -5.88 -13.85 -27.00
CA ASN A 505 -5.71 -13.83 -28.47
C ASN A 505 -6.89 -14.44 -29.25
N GLU A 506 -7.76 -15.19 -28.57
CA GLU A 506 -8.97 -15.81 -29.13
C GLU A 506 -10.12 -14.82 -29.34
N PHE A 507 -10.10 -13.66 -28.66
CA PHE A 507 -11.13 -12.63 -28.85
C PHE A 507 -10.87 -11.85 -30.13
N ARG A 508 -11.76 -12.03 -31.10
CA ARG A 508 -11.81 -11.17 -32.28
C ARG A 508 -12.73 -9.99 -31.99
N VAL A 509 -12.19 -8.78 -32.13
CA VAL A 509 -12.99 -7.55 -32.05
C VAL A 509 -13.99 -7.55 -33.19
N ILE A 510 -15.26 -7.46 -32.83
CA ILE A 510 -16.36 -7.30 -33.79
C ILE A 510 -16.80 -5.84 -33.73
N PRO A 511 -16.70 -5.07 -34.83
CA PRO A 511 -17.28 -3.73 -34.87
C PRO A 511 -18.79 -3.83 -34.64
N LEU A 512 -19.24 -3.25 -33.53
CA LEU A 512 -20.64 -3.17 -33.15
C LEU A 512 -21.05 -1.71 -33.21
N HIS A 513 -22.05 -1.38 -34.03
CA HIS A 513 -22.60 -0.03 -34.05
C HIS A 513 -23.76 0.02 -33.06
N ILE A 514 -23.69 0.98 -32.15
CA ILE A 514 -24.69 1.19 -31.11
C ILE A 514 -25.33 2.55 -31.38
N ASN A 515 -26.67 2.58 -31.46
CA ASN A 515 -27.44 3.82 -31.47
C ASN A 515 -28.42 3.80 -30.29
N VAL A 516 -28.43 4.87 -29.50
CA VAL A 516 -29.30 5.00 -28.34
C VAL A 516 -30.28 6.13 -28.62
N ALA A 517 -31.57 5.78 -28.64
CA ALA A 517 -32.65 6.74 -28.78
C ALA A 517 -33.44 6.84 -27.47
N ARG A 518 -33.83 8.06 -27.11
CA ARG A 518 -34.63 8.33 -25.91
C ARG A 518 -35.95 8.97 -26.32
N PHE A 519 -37.04 8.37 -25.84
CA PHE A 519 -38.39 8.83 -26.05
C PHE A 519 -39.08 9.03 -24.69
N PHE A 520 -40.21 9.73 -24.70
CA PHE A 520 -41.15 9.75 -23.59
C PHE A 520 -42.37 8.94 -23.99
N ASP A 521 -42.80 8.02 -23.13
CA ASP A 521 -44.09 7.37 -23.32
C ASP A 521 -45.24 8.32 -22.97
N ASN A 522 -46.47 7.90 -23.26
CA ASN A 522 -47.69 8.67 -22.98
C ASN A 522 -47.94 8.93 -21.48
N ARG A 523 -47.07 8.44 -20.59
CA ARG A 523 -47.09 8.65 -19.13
C ARG A 523 -45.87 9.45 -18.67
N PHE A 524 -45.15 10.10 -19.57
CA PHE A 524 -43.91 10.86 -19.31
C PHE A 524 -42.76 10.02 -18.71
N ARG A 525 -42.78 8.70 -18.92
CA ARG A 525 -41.66 7.84 -18.53
C ARG A 525 -40.63 7.82 -19.64
N ASN A 526 -39.36 7.76 -19.27
CA ASN A 526 -38.28 7.58 -20.24
C ASN A 526 -38.38 6.19 -20.87
N ASP A 527 -38.49 6.14 -22.19
CA ASP A 527 -38.27 4.94 -22.99
C ASP A 527 -36.89 5.06 -23.66
N VAL A 528 -36.00 4.13 -23.37
CA VAL A 528 -34.63 4.10 -23.91
C VAL A 528 -34.52 2.90 -24.82
N GLN A 529 -34.34 3.16 -26.10
CA GLN A 529 -34.20 2.13 -27.12
C GLN A 529 -32.74 2.02 -27.55
N ILE A 530 -32.17 0.83 -27.42
CA ILE A 530 -30.79 0.53 -27.80
C ILE A 530 -30.83 -0.31 -29.06
N TYR A 531 -30.34 0.26 -30.14
CA TYR A 531 -30.20 -0.39 -31.43
C TYR A 531 -28.76 -0.88 -31.56
N LEU A 532 -28.62 -2.19 -31.78
CA LEU A 532 -27.34 -2.86 -31.98
C LEU A 532 -27.30 -3.36 -33.43
N SER A 533 -26.30 -2.97 -34.20
CA SER A 533 -26.10 -3.50 -35.54
C SER A 533 -24.69 -4.08 -35.73
N LEU A 534 -24.67 -5.23 -36.38
CA LEU A 534 -23.46 -5.96 -36.74
C LEU A 534 -23.25 -5.90 -38.25
N PRO A 535 -22.02 -5.67 -38.73
CA PRO A 535 -21.74 -5.77 -40.14
C PRO A 535 -22.02 -7.17 -40.66
N LYS A 536 -22.80 -7.24 -41.74
CA LYS A 536 -23.16 -8.49 -42.42
C LYS A 536 -21.92 -9.34 -42.76
N LYS A 537 -20.84 -8.71 -43.23
CA LYS A 537 -19.56 -9.38 -43.53
C LYS A 537 -19.02 -10.18 -42.35
N THR A 538 -19.20 -9.70 -41.11
CA THR A 538 -18.79 -10.41 -39.90
C THR A 538 -19.62 -11.68 -39.69
N ILE A 539 -20.93 -11.59 -39.92
CA ILE A 539 -21.86 -12.73 -39.82
C ILE A 539 -21.51 -13.77 -40.90
N ASP A 540 -21.35 -13.34 -42.16
CA ASP A 540 -21.03 -14.21 -43.29
C ASP A 540 -19.70 -14.96 -43.09
N GLN A 541 -18.65 -14.27 -42.65
CA GLN A 541 -17.34 -14.89 -42.41
C GLN A 541 -17.39 -15.97 -41.33
N ASN A 542 -18.18 -15.78 -40.27
CA ASN A 542 -18.31 -16.75 -39.19
C ASN A 542 -19.30 -17.89 -39.52
N LEU A 543 -20.22 -17.68 -40.47
CA LEU A 543 -21.12 -18.71 -41.01
C LEU A 543 -20.49 -19.56 -42.11
N LYS A 544 -19.43 -19.11 -42.81
CA LYS A 544 -18.83 -19.82 -43.96
C LYS A 544 -18.56 -21.33 -43.73
N ASN A 545 -18.27 -21.73 -42.50
CA ASN A 545 -17.99 -23.11 -42.12
C ASN A 545 -18.95 -23.67 -41.05
N ARG A 546 -20.12 -23.03 -40.83
CA ARG A 546 -21.08 -23.40 -39.79
C ARG A 546 -22.51 -23.41 -40.34
N GLN A 547 -23.31 -24.41 -39.97
CA GLN A 547 -24.74 -24.44 -40.35
C GLN A 547 -25.56 -23.34 -39.68
N GLN A 548 -25.18 -22.95 -38.46
CA GLN A 548 -25.84 -21.92 -37.68
C GLN A 548 -24.83 -21.09 -36.88
N LEU A 549 -25.13 -19.81 -36.72
CA LEU A 549 -24.40 -18.90 -35.84
C LEU A 549 -25.37 -18.39 -34.77
N ARG A 550 -25.14 -18.78 -33.52
CA ARG A 550 -25.89 -18.24 -32.37
C ARG A 550 -25.20 -16.98 -31.89
N LEU A 551 -25.93 -15.87 -31.87
CA LEU A 551 -25.48 -14.60 -31.35
C LEU A 551 -26.30 -14.27 -30.11
N GLU A 552 -25.64 -14.00 -29.00
CA GLU A 552 -26.26 -13.44 -27.81
C GLU A 552 -25.93 -11.95 -27.75
N PHE A 553 -26.96 -11.12 -27.65
CA PHE A 553 -26.85 -9.69 -27.44
C PHE A 553 -27.44 -9.35 -26.09
N GLY A 554 -26.72 -8.57 -25.31
CA GLY A 554 -27.18 -8.10 -24.03
C GLY A 554 -26.96 -6.60 -23.87
N ALA A 555 -27.88 -5.93 -23.19
CA ALA A 555 -27.68 -4.59 -22.67
C ALA A 555 -28.03 -4.59 -21.18
N ALA A 556 -27.17 -3.97 -20.37
CA ALA A 556 -27.41 -3.75 -18.95
C ALA A 556 -27.36 -2.25 -18.67
N LEU A 557 -28.35 -1.77 -17.93
CA LEU A 557 -28.42 -0.39 -17.45
C LEU A 557 -28.03 -0.37 -15.98
N PHE A 558 -27.12 0.53 -15.64
CA PHE A 558 -26.71 0.77 -14.26
C PHE A 558 -27.02 2.21 -13.87
N ASN A 559 -27.33 2.44 -12.59
CA ASN A 559 -27.46 3.80 -12.08
C ASN A 559 -26.07 4.47 -11.92
N HIS A 560 -26.03 5.74 -11.51
CA HIS A 560 -24.76 6.44 -11.25
C HIS A 560 -23.87 5.74 -10.22
N ASN A 561 -24.50 4.98 -9.31
CA ASN A 561 -23.85 4.21 -8.28
C ASN A 561 -23.41 2.82 -8.77
N TRP A 562 -23.53 2.47 -10.05
CA TRP A 562 -23.25 1.14 -10.60
C TRP A 562 -24.10 0.00 -10.03
N ASP A 563 -25.26 0.30 -9.45
CA ASP A 563 -26.26 -0.72 -9.13
C ASP A 563 -27.02 -1.11 -10.41
N PRO A 564 -27.24 -2.42 -10.67
CA PRO A 564 -28.00 -2.86 -11.84
C PRO A 564 -29.45 -2.39 -11.74
N VAL A 565 -29.95 -1.78 -12.81
CA VAL A 565 -31.31 -1.24 -12.93
C VAL A 565 -32.18 -2.14 -13.80
N ASP A 566 -31.68 -2.53 -14.98
CA ASP A 566 -32.31 -3.51 -15.87
C ASP A 566 -31.23 -4.24 -16.67
N GLU A 567 -31.50 -5.49 -17.04
CA GLU A 567 -30.65 -6.27 -17.94
C GLU A 567 -31.53 -7.02 -18.93
N ARG A 568 -31.23 -6.87 -20.22
CA ARG A 568 -31.94 -7.55 -21.30
C ARG A 568 -30.94 -8.35 -22.09
N LYS A 569 -31.15 -9.68 -22.17
CA LYS A 569 -30.42 -10.57 -23.08
C LYS A 569 -31.37 -11.12 -24.13
N ARG A 570 -30.88 -11.22 -25.36
CA ARG A 570 -31.58 -11.81 -26.49
C ARG A 570 -30.64 -12.70 -27.26
N GLN A 571 -31.05 -13.93 -27.52
CA GLN A 571 -30.35 -14.81 -28.43
C GLN A 571 -31.02 -14.78 -29.80
N VAL A 572 -30.21 -14.67 -30.85
CA VAL A 572 -30.64 -14.71 -32.24
C VAL A 572 -29.81 -15.78 -32.95
N VAL A 573 -30.47 -16.66 -33.68
CA VAL A 573 -29.82 -17.72 -34.46
C VAL A 573 -29.88 -17.33 -35.93
N PHE A 574 -28.71 -17.21 -36.56
CA PHE A 574 -28.59 -17.00 -38.00
C PHE A 574 -28.28 -18.32 -38.69
N THR A 575 -28.95 -18.58 -39.80
CA THR A 575 -28.70 -19.71 -40.70
C THR A 575 -28.12 -19.23 -42.03
N ALA A 576 -27.57 -20.14 -42.83
CA ALA A 576 -27.09 -19.82 -44.18
C ALA A 576 -28.18 -19.28 -45.13
N GLN A 577 -29.48 -19.45 -44.81
CA GLN A 577 -30.58 -18.89 -45.57
C GLN A 577 -30.89 -17.43 -45.21
N ASP A 578 -30.55 -16.99 -43.99
CA ASP A 578 -30.81 -15.62 -43.52
C ASP A 578 -29.86 -14.60 -44.15
N THR A 579 -28.65 -15.00 -44.52
CA THR A 579 -27.66 -14.15 -45.20
C THR A 579 -28.05 -13.84 -46.65
N LEU A 580 -28.81 -14.72 -47.30
CA LEU A 580 -29.36 -14.52 -48.65
C LEU A 580 -30.47 -13.47 -48.69
N LYS A 581 -31.31 -13.36 -47.65
CA LYS A 581 -32.39 -12.36 -47.57
C LYS A 581 -31.89 -10.93 -47.31
N LEU A 582 -30.72 -10.77 -46.72
CA LEU A 582 -30.08 -9.47 -46.45
C LEU A 582 -29.34 -8.88 -47.67
N ASN A 583 -29.48 -9.47 -48.86
CA ASN A 583 -28.91 -8.97 -50.13
C ASN A 583 -29.98 -8.32 -51.05
N GLY A 584 -31.23 -8.24 -50.59
CA GLY A 584 -32.35 -7.64 -51.32
C GLY A 584 -32.67 -6.24 -50.85
#